data_AF-A0A4R2BP82-F1
#
_entry.id   AF-A0A4R2BP82-F1
#
_cell.length_a   1.000
_cell.length_b   1.000
_cell.length_c   1.000
_cell.angle_alpha   90.00
_cell.angle_beta   90.00
_cell.angle_gamma   90.00
#
_symmetry.space_group_name_H-M   'P 1'
#
loop_
_entity.id
_entity.type
_entity.pdbx_description
1 polymer ?
#
loop_
_entity_poly.entity_id
_entity_poly.type
_entity_poly.pdbx_seq_one_letter_code
_entity_poly.pdbx_strand_id
1 'polypeptide(L)'
;MRRGEILGSRWKDVDLDKGVLLIRQTLSKDGKSFLSGAKTESSVRSTKLSNETILVLKKQKTQVIKEKLSYGPEYVDHDLVICTSKGTPVNPENLKRTFQRLTKEAGVQPTRFHDLRHTHTTML
;
A
#
# COMPACT_ATOMS: atom_id res chain seq x y z
N MET A 1 -3.46 -7.89 4.98
CA MET A 1 -4.20 -6.61 4.83
C MET A 1 -5.12 -6.67 3.61
N ARG A 2 -6.11 -5.77 3.48
CA ARG A 2 -6.95 -5.65 2.28
C ARG A 2 -6.27 -4.75 1.24
N ARG A 3 -6.59 -4.96 -0.05
CA ARG A 3 -6.04 -4.17 -1.16
C ARG A 3 -6.23 -2.65 -0.99
N GLY A 4 -7.43 -2.21 -0.61
CA GLY A 4 -7.71 -0.79 -0.40
C GLY A 4 -6.93 -0.18 0.77
N GLU A 5 -6.69 -0.96 1.83
CA GLU A 5 -5.86 -0.53 2.99
C GLU A 5 -4.40 -0.32 2.56
N ILE A 6 -3.88 -1.17 1.67
CA ILE A 6 -2.52 -1.03 1.11
C ILE A 6 -2.45 0.20 0.21
N LEU A 7 -3.37 0.33 -0.74
CA LEU A 7 -3.40 1.45 -1.70
C LEU A 7 -3.75 2.81 -1.08
N GLY A 8 -4.41 2.80 0.09
CA GLY A 8 -4.74 4.00 0.85
C GLY A 8 -3.77 4.31 1.98
N SER A 9 -2.70 3.52 2.16
CA SER A 9 -1.74 3.72 3.24
C SER A 9 -0.88 4.97 3.01
N ARG A 10 -0.59 5.68 4.10
CA ARG A 10 0.15 6.96 4.09
C ARG A 10 1.40 6.88 4.94
N TRP A 11 2.43 7.65 4.60
CA TRP A 11 3.70 7.64 5.35
C TRP A 11 3.52 8.09 6.79
N LYS A 12 2.64 9.06 7.06
CA LYS A 12 2.35 9.49 8.45
C LYS A 12 1.71 8.39 9.32
N ASP A 13 1.18 7.34 8.71
CA ASP A 13 0.57 6.21 9.41
C ASP A 13 1.54 5.02 9.55
N VAL A 14 2.78 5.14 9.06
CA VAL A 14 3.85 4.12 9.12
C VAL A 14 4.96 4.54 10.09
N ASP A 15 5.14 3.78 11.15
CA ASP A 15 6.27 3.88 12.06
C ASP A 15 7.31 2.80 11.68
N LEU A 16 8.34 3.20 10.92
CA LEU A 16 9.40 2.29 10.45
C LEU A 16 10.37 1.88 11.56
N ASP A 17 10.47 2.66 12.64
CA ASP A 17 11.37 2.38 13.76
C ASP A 17 10.74 1.35 14.69
N LYS A 18 9.44 1.49 14.96
CA LYS A 18 8.66 0.49 15.73
C LYS A 18 8.17 -0.68 14.88
N GLY A 19 8.26 -0.57 13.55
CA GLY A 19 7.76 -1.60 12.62
C GLY A 19 6.25 -1.76 12.69
N VAL A 20 5.50 -0.66 12.72
CA VAL A 20 4.03 -0.66 12.86
C VAL A 20 3.39 0.18 11.75
N LEU A 21 2.35 -0.35 11.13
CA LEU A 21 1.45 0.39 10.24
C LEU A 21 0.07 0.51 10.87
N LEU A 22 -0.45 1.74 10.94
CA LEU A 22 -1.81 2.05 11.37
C LEU A 22 -2.75 2.11 10.17
N ILE A 23 -3.86 1.37 10.20
CA ILE A 23 -4.83 1.35 9.10
C ILE A 23 -5.90 2.40 9.37
N ARG A 24 -5.65 3.63 8.92
CA ARG A 24 -6.54 4.79 9.13
C ARG A 24 -7.31 5.25 7.89
N GLN A 25 -6.99 4.71 6.73
CA GLN A 25 -7.59 5.08 5.45
C GLN A 25 -7.60 3.87 4.51
N THR A 26 -8.59 3.80 3.64
CA THR A 26 -8.63 2.84 2.53
C THR A 26 -8.95 3.56 1.24
N LEU A 27 -8.32 3.15 0.15
CA LEU A 27 -8.74 3.56 -1.19
C LEU A 27 -10.03 2.81 -1.57
N SER A 28 -10.98 3.52 -2.18
CA SER A 28 -12.22 2.96 -2.72
C SER A 28 -11.94 1.94 -3.83
N LYS A 29 -12.93 1.09 -4.14
CA LYS A 29 -12.78 0.05 -5.18
C LYS A 29 -12.54 0.61 -6.57
N ASP A 30 -13.11 1.77 -6.87
CA ASP A 30 -12.94 2.49 -8.14
C ASP A 30 -11.63 3.30 -8.20
N GLY A 31 -10.89 3.40 -7.09
CA GLY A 31 -9.63 4.12 -7.01
C GLY A 31 -9.76 5.64 -6.99
N LYS A 32 -10.98 6.17 -6.85
CA LYS A 32 -11.25 7.61 -7.01
C LYS A 32 -11.34 8.38 -5.69
N SER A 33 -11.59 7.69 -4.57
CA SER A 33 -11.81 8.34 -3.29
C SER A 33 -11.14 7.61 -2.15
N PHE A 34 -10.75 8.38 -1.14
CA PHE A 34 -10.26 7.84 0.12
C PHE A 34 -11.41 7.77 1.10
N LEU A 35 -11.61 6.59 1.67
CA LEU A 35 -12.57 6.37 2.73
C LEU A 35 -11.79 6.39 4.04
N SER A 36 -12.21 7.25 4.97
CA SER A 36 -11.68 7.25 6.33
C SER A 36 -11.91 5.88 6.96
N GLY A 37 -10.89 5.36 7.63
CA GLY A 37 -11.00 4.20 8.50
C GLY A 37 -11.94 4.48 9.68
N ALA A 38 -12.12 3.50 10.57
CA ALA A 38 -13.07 3.61 11.66
C ALA A 38 -12.91 4.93 12.45
N LYS A 39 -14.04 5.58 12.75
CA LYS A 39 -14.13 6.96 13.23
C LYS A 39 -13.53 7.19 14.63
N THR A 40 -13.13 6.14 15.34
CA THR A 40 -12.61 6.21 16.73
C THR A 40 -11.24 5.52 16.84
N GLU A 41 -10.34 6.06 17.67
CA GLU A 41 -9.00 5.48 17.91
C GLU A 41 -9.05 4.01 18.36
N SER A 42 -10.07 3.65 19.14
CA SER A 42 -10.34 2.29 19.60
C SER A 42 -10.59 1.27 18.48
N SER A 43 -10.95 1.74 17.28
CA SER A 43 -11.21 0.89 16.11
C SER A 43 -10.12 0.95 15.04
N VAL A 44 -9.04 1.72 15.27
CA VAL A 44 -7.89 1.77 14.35
C VAL A 44 -7.05 0.51 14.55
N ARG A 45 -7.14 -0.41 13.59
CA ARG A 45 -6.33 -1.62 13.56
C ARG A 45 -4.88 -1.27 13.20
N SER A 46 -3.93 -1.82 13.95
CA SER A 46 -2.50 -1.81 13.59
C SER A 46 -2.07 -3.14 12.97
N THR A 47 -0.96 -3.14 12.26
CA THR A 47 -0.30 -4.34 11.72
C THR A 47 1.20 -4.21 11.93
N LYS A 48 1.83 -5.25 12.49
CA LYS A 48 3.29 -5.32 12.62
C LYS A 48 3.92 -5.56 11.25
N LEU A 49 5.05 -4.92 11.01
CA LEU A 49 5.84 -5.03 9.79
C LEU A 49 7.05 -5.91 10.07
N SER A 50 7.34 -6.86 9.17
CA SER A 50 8.59 -7.62 9.25
C SER A 50 9.78 -6.73 8.89
N ASN A 51 10.98 -7.12 9.32
CA ASN A 51 12.22 -6.42 8.96
C ASN A 51 12.39 -6.30 7.43
N GLU A 52 12.05 -7.36 6.70
CA GLU A 52 12.05 -7.36 5.22
C GLU A 52 11.10 -6.30 4.65
N THR A 53 9.89 -6.19 5.21
CA THR A 53 8.91 -5.18 4.79
C THR A 53 9.43 -3.77 5.08
N ILE A 54 10.05 -3.55 6.25
CA ILE A 54 10.65 -2.26 6.61
C ILE A 54 11.75 -1.88 5.62
N LEU A 55 12.61 -2.81 5.21
CA LEU A 55 13.65 -2.57 4.21
C LEU A 55 13.06 -2.16 2.85
N VAL A 56 12.01 -2.86 2.39
CA VAL A 56 11.31 -2.52 1.15
C VAL A 56 10.66 -1.12 1.25
N LEU A 57 10.01 -0.82 2.38
CA LEU A 57 9.39 0.49 2.60
C LEU A 57 10.42 1.63 2.67
N LYS A 58 11.60 1.42 3.25
CA LYS A 58 12.69 2.42 3.22
C LYS A 58 13.11 2.75 1.79
N LYS A 59 13.30 1.73 0.94
CA LYS A 59 13.61 1.92 -0.49
C LYS A 59 12.50 2.68 -1.21
N GLN A 60 11.24 2.30 -0.95
CA GLN A 60 10.08 2.98 -1.53
C GLN A 60 10.00 4.45 -1.10
N LYS A 61 10.27 4.78 0.17
CA LYS A 61 10.28 6.15 0.68
C LYS A 61 11.32 7.00 -0.06
N THR A 62 12.52 6.47 -0.26
CA THR A 62 13.56 7.15 -1.04
C THR A 62 13.12 7.39 -2.49
N GLN A 63 12.48 6.41 -3.13
CA GLN A 63 11.98 6.56 -4.50
C GLN A 63 10.90 7.65 -4.60
N VAL A 64 9.92 7.64 -3.70
CA VAL A 64 8.85 8.65 -3.65
C VAL A 64 9.41 10.06 -3.46
N ILE A 65 10.41 10.23 -2.60
CA ILE A 65 11.08 11.53 -2.40
C ILE A 65 11.78 11.98 -3.70
N LYS A 66 12.47 11.07 -4.40
CA LYS A 66 13.11 11.38 -5.69
C LYS A 66 12.09 11.81 -6.75
N GLU A 67 10.98 11.09 -6.84
CA GLU A 67 9.89 11.40 -7.77
C GLU A 67 9.26 12.76 -7.43
N LYS A 68 8.98 13.02 -6.15
CA LYS A 68 8.48 14.31 -5.67
C LYS A 68 9.42 15.47 -6.04
N LEU A 69 10.73 15.30 -5.86
CA LEU A 69 11.72 16.30 -6.28
C LEU A 69 11.78 16.48 -7.79
N SER A 70 11.67 15.39 -8.55
CA SER A 70 11.75 15.41 -10.01
C SER A 70 10.53 16.07 -10.67
N TYR A 71 9.33 15.85 -10.13
CA TYR A 71 8.09 16.46 -10.66
C TYR A 71 7.80 17.83 -10.05
N GLY A 72 8.41 18.16 -8.91
CA GLY A 72 8.31 19.47 -8.27
C GLY A 72 6.85 19.92 -8.09
N PRO A 73 6.43 21.08 -8.64
CA PRO A 73 5.05 21.57 -8.53
C PRO A 73 3.98 20.67 -9.14
N GLU A 74 4.34 19.82 -10.12
CA GLU A 74 3.38 18.90 -10.75
C GLU A 74 3.11 17.65 -9.89
N TYR A 75 3.88 17.44 -8.83
CA TYR A 75 3.68 16.31 -7.93
C TYR A 75 2.45 16.53 -7.04
N VAL A 76 1.51 15.60 -7.10
CA VAL A 76 0.29 15.63 -6.29
C VAL A 76 0.52 14.85 -4.99
N ASP A 77 0.87 15.56 -3.92
CA ASP A 77 1.22 14.93 -2.65
C ASP A 77 -0.01 14.55 -1.80
N HIS A 78 -0.34 13.26 -1.82
CA HIS A 78 -1.34 12.65 -0.94
C HIS A 78 -0.74 11.91 0.27
N ASP A 79 0.57 12.07 0.52
CA ASP A 79 1.34 11.34 1.54
C ASP A 79 1.28 9.80 1.38
N LEU A 80 1.02 9.29 0.17
CA LEU A 80 0.81 7.87 -0.08
C LEU A 80 2.13 7.07 -0.06
N VAL A 81 2.06 5.85 0.50
CA VAL A 81 3.16 4.87 0.43
C VAL A 81 3.23 4.25 -0.98
N ILE A 82 2.06 3.93 -1.54
CA ILE A 82 1.90 3.33 -2.86
C ILE A 82 1.20 4.34 -3.78
N CYS A 83 1.97 5.05 -4.59
CA CYS A 83 1.48 6.06 -5.52
C CYS A 83 2.08 5.84 -6.92
N THR A 84 1.53 6.57 -7.91
CA THR A 84 2.19 6.74 -9.20
C THR A 84 3.39 7.67 -9.05
N SER A 85 4.21 7.78 -10.11
CA SER A 85 5.35 8.71 -10.12
C SER A 85 4.96 10.18 -9.93
N LYS A 86 3.68 10.53 -10.17
CA LYS A 86 3.12 11.87 -9.96
C LYS A 86 2.49 12.05 -8.57
N GLY A 87 2.56 11.06 -7.69
CA GLY A 87 1.97 11.09 -6.34
C GLY A 87 0.48 10.73 -6.27
N THR A 88 -0.18 10.50 -7.42
CA THR A 88 -1.60 10.12 -7.47
C THR A 88 -1.84 8.67 -7.05
N PRO A 89 -3.08 8.30 -6.64
CA PRO A 89 -3.40 6.93 -6.27
C PRO A 89 -3.22 5.94 -7.42
N VAL A 90 -2.69 4.75 -7.12
CA VAL A 90 -2.64 3.66 -8.11
C VAL A 90 -4.04 3.07 -8.28
N ASN A 91 -4.49 2.98 -9.53
CA ASN A 91 -5.77 2.34 -9.84
C ASN A 91 -5.76 0.87 -9.36
N PRO A 92 -6.75 0.43 -8.56
CA PRO A 92 -6.82 -0.95 -8.05
C PRO A 92 -6.84 -2.04 -9.13
N GLU A 93 -7.30 -1.74 -10.34
CA GLU A 93 -7.27 -2.66 -11.49
C GLU A 93 -5.85 -2.77 -12.08
N ASN A 94 -5.07 -1.69 -12.09
CA ASN A 94 -3.67 -1.74 -12.53
C ASN A 94 -2.83 -2.64 -11.61
N LEU A 95 -3.07 -2.55 -10.29
CA LEU A 95 -2.45 -3.45 -9.32
C LEU A 95 -2.83 -4.91 -9.59
N LYS A 96 -4.13 -5.18 -9.85
CA LYS A 96 -4.61 -6.53 -10.15
C LYS A 96 -3.98 -7.09 -11.43
N ARG A 97 -3.96 -6.32 -12.51
CA ARG A 97 -3.32 -6.70 -13.79
C ARG A 97 -1.83 -7.00 -13.61
N THR A 98 -1.13 -6.14 -12.88
CA THR A 98 0.30 -6.31 -12.59
C THR A 98 0.54 -7.59 -11.78
N PHE A 99 -0.26 -7.83 -10.75
CA PHE A 99 -0.16 -9.05 -9.94
C PHE A 99 -0.39 -10.32 -10.79
N GLN A 100 -1.45 -10.34 -11.61
CA GLN A 100 -1.74 -11.47 -12.50
C GLN A 100 -0.61 -11.75 -13.49
N ARG A 101 0.03 -10.70 -14.02
CA ARG A 101 1.19 -10.83 -14.89
C ARG A 101 2.36 -11.46 -14.13
N LEU A 102 2.68 -10.96 -12.94
CA LEU A 102 3.78 -11.48 -12.12
C LEU A 102 3.55 -12.93 -11.69
N THR A 103 2.33 -13.32 -11.33
CA THR A 103 2.01 -14.72 -11.00
C THR A 103 2.19 -15.65 -12.20
N LYS A 104 1.84 -15.18 -13.40
CA LYS A 104 2.04 -15.93 -14.64
C LYS A 104 3.53 -16.09 -14.97
N GLU A 105 4.31 -15.02 -14.85
CA GLU A 105 5.76 -15.03 -15.07
C GLU A 105 6.50 -15.91 -14.06
N ALA A 106 6.04 -15.95 -12.80
CA ALA A 106 6.58 -16.83 -11.77
C ALA A 106 6.17 -18.30 -11.91
N GLY A 107 5.29 -18.64 -12.87
CA GLY A 107 4.81 -20.01 -13.08
C GLY A 107 3.92 -20.55 -11.96
N VAL A 108 3.36 -19.69 -11.11
CA VAL A 108 2.48 -20.11 -10.01
C VAL A 108 1.02 -20.23 -10.48
N GLN A 109 0.24 -21.04 -9.78
CA GLN A 109 -1.18 -21.18 -10.05
C GLN A 109 -1.89 -19.82 -10.00
N PRO A 110 -2.90 -19.57 -10.84
CA PRO A 110 -3.65 -18.32 -10.83
C PRO A 110 -4.23 -18.05 -9.44
N THR A 111 -3.76 -16.98 -8.79
CA THR A 111 -4.26 -16.52 -7.50
C THR A 111 -4.74 -15.08 -7.60
N ARG A 112 -5.65 -14.71 -6.71
CA ARG A 112 -6.17 -13.34 -6.60
C ARG A 112 -5.34 -12.60 -5.57
N PHE A 113 -5.26 -11.28 -5.72
CA PHE A 113 -4.52 -10.44 -4.78
C PHE A 113 -5.01 -10.57 -3.32
N HIS A 114 -6.30 -10.88 -3.10
CA HIS A 114 -6.82 -11.10 -1.75
C HIS A 114 -6.38 -12.43 -1.14
N ASP A 115 -5.96 -13.41 -1.95
CA ASP A 115 -5.51 -14.72 -1.47
C ASP A 115 -4.21 -14.61 -0.68
N LEU A 116 -3.38 -13.60 -0.96
CA LEU A 116 -2.19 -13.27 -0.15
C LEU A 116 -2.53 -13.05 1.33
N ARG A 117 -3.68 -12.42 1.61
CA ARG A 117 -4.15 -12.24 2.98
C ARG A 117 -4.57 -13.57 3.60
N HIS A 118 -5.20 -14.46 2.83
CA HIS A 118 -5.59 -15.78 3.29
C HIS A 118 -4.36 -16.62 3.64
N THR A 119 -3.36 -16.69 2.77
CA THR A 119 -2.09 -17.37 3.04
C THR A 119 -1.43 -16.87 4.32
N HIS A 120 -1.34 -15.55 4.51
CA HIS A 120 -0.77 -15.00 5.74
C HIS A 120 -1.59 -15.36 6.99
N THR A 121 -2.92 -15.46 6.87
CA THR A 121 -3.78 -15.85 8.00
C THR A 121 -3.64 -17.34 8.32
N THR A 122 -3.37 -18.18 7.32
CA THR A 122 -3.16 -19.63 7.50
C THR A 122 -1.76 -19.99 8.02
N MET A 123 -0.75 -19.15 7.79
CA MET A 123 0.63 -19.38 8.26
C MET A 123 0.93 -18.82 9.66
N LEU A 124 -0.04 -18.16 10.29
CA LEU A 124 0.03 -17.64 11.66
C LEU A 124 -0.75 -18.56 12.62
#